data_AF-A0A382VCJ8-F1
#
_entry.id   AF-A0A382VCJ8-F1
#
_cell.length_a   1.000
_cell.length_b   1.000
_cell.length_c   1.000
_cell.angle_alpha   90.00
_cell.angle_beta   90.00
_cell.angle_gamma   90.00
#
_symmetry.space_group_name_H-M   'P 1'
#
loop_
_entity.id
_entity.type
_entity.pdbx_description
1 polymer ?
#
loop_
_entity_poly.entity_id
_entity_poly.type
_entity_poly.pdbx_seq_one_letter_code
_entity_poly.pdbx_strand_id
1 'polypeptide(L)' 'MANGLVHFGIAPINWNNDDMPELGANYTIEIILSEMSQAGYVGTEIGNKYPKDAIELKNILESNDLDLASSWHSTYFVSN' A
#
# COMPACT_ATOMS: atom_id res chain seq x y z
N MET A 1 15.54 15.70 -12.33
CA MET A 1 14.52 14.65 -12.09
C MET A 1 15.16 13.33 -12.48
N ALA A 2 15.19 12.34 -11.59
CA ALA A 2 15.87 11.06 -11.84
C ALA A 2 15.36 10.42 -13.15
N ASN A 3 16.26 9.80 -13.91
CA ASN A 3 15.97 9.10 -15.17
C ASN A 3 14.72 8.22 -15.04
N GLY A 4 13.71 8.43 -15.89
CA GLY A 4 12.37 7.83 -15.82
C GLY A 4 12.29 6.34 -16.14
N LEU A 5 13.15 5.50 -15.54
CA LEU A 5 13.14 4.05 -15.69
C LEU A 5 12.83 3.30 -14.38
N VAL A 6 12.90 3.98 -13.23
CA VAL A 6 12.69 3.37 -11.91
C VAL A 6 11.66 4.18 -11.12
N HIS A 7 10.63 3.49 -10.65
CA HIS A 7 9.62 4.02 -9.73
C HIS A 7 9.93 3.56 -8.32
N PHE A 8 9.88 4.48 -7.35
CA PHE A 8 10.10 4.19 -5.95
C PHE A 8 8.75 4.02 -5.25
N GLY A 9 8.52 2.84 -4.68
CA GLY A 9 7.35 2.56 -3.87
C GLY A 9 7.69 2.37 -2.39
N ILE A 10 6.66 2.35 -1.56
CA ILE A 10 6.77 2.17 -0.11
C ILE A 10 5.61 1.31 0.40
N ALA A 11 5.87 0.40 1.34
CA ALA A 11 4.84 -0.50 1.86
C ALA A 11 4.02 0.16 2.98
N PRO A 12 2.71 -0.16 3.09
CA PRO A 12 1.85 0.35 4.16
C PRO A 12 2.27 -0.13 5.56
N ILE A 13 3.11 -1.18 5.66
CA ILE A 13 3.59 -1.71 6.95
C ILE A 13 4.34 -0.67 7.81
N ASN A 14 4.85 0.39 7.18
CA ASN A 14 5.48 1.52 7.87
C ASN A 14 4.48 2.35 8.70
N TRP A 15 3.18 2.21 8.46
CA TRP A 15 2.10 2.92 9.15
C TRP A 15 1.20 2.02 9.98
N ASN A 16 0.91 0.80 9.51
CA ASN A 16 0.02 -0.14 10.18
C ASN A 16 0.55 -1.57 10.06
N ASN A 17 0.18 -2.46 10.98
CA ASN A 17 0.63 -3.85 10.90
C ASN A 17 -0.55 -4.81 10.70
N ASP A 18 -0.36 -5.78 9.81
CA ASP A 18 -1.39 -6.78 9.49
C ASP A 18 -1.42 -7.93 10.52
N ASP A 19 -0.26 -8.28 11.11
CA ASP A 19 -0.11 -9.31 12.13
C ASP A 19 -0.40 -8.80 13.55
N MET A 20 -0.14 -7.51 13.80
CA MET A 20 -0.38 -6.79 15.07
C MET A 20 -1.28 -5.56 14.85
N PRO A 21 -2.61 -5.73 14.71
CA PRO A 21 -3.52 -4.66 14.28
C PRO A 21 -3.56 -3.42 15.18
N GLU A 22 -3.15 -3.55 16.45
CA GLU A 22 -3.01 -2.44 17.39
C GLU A 22 -1.90 -1.46 17.00
N LEU A 23 -0.86 -1.93 16.31
CA LEU A 23 0.22 -1.09 15.81
C LEU A 23 -0.26 -0.30 14.60
N GLY A 24 -0.49 1.00 14.82
CA GLY A 24 -0.99 1.90 13.77
C GLY A 24 -2.49 1.79 13.51
N ALA A 25 -3.27 1.26 14.47
CA ALA A 25 -4.73 1.14 14.35
C ALA A 25 -5.42 2.47 14.00
N ASN A 26 -4.88 3.59 14.49
CA ASN A 26 -5.40 4.94 14.30
C ASN A 26 -5.13 5.54 12.91
N TYR A 27 -4.23 4.97 12.12
CA TYR A 27 -4.00 5.42 10.76
C TYR A 27 -5.15 4.99 9.84
N THR A 28 -5.77 5.93 9.12
CA THR A 28 -6.72 5.58 8.06
C THR A 28 -5.99 5.37 6.75
N ILE A 29 -6.62 4.74 5.76
CA ILE A 29 -6.01 4.57 4.45
C ILE A 29 -5.69 5.92 3.78
N GLU A 30 -6.55 6.92 3.96
CA GLU A 30 -6.35 8.26 3.42
C GLU A 30 -5.09 8.92 3.98
N ILE A 31 -4.82 8.74 5.28
CA ILE A 31 -3.58 9.24 5.90
C ILE A 31 -2.38 8.51 5.30
N ILE A 32 -2.42 7.18 5.25
CA ILE A 32 -1.32 6.36 4.73
C ILE A 32 -0.97 6.78 3.30
N LEU A 33 -1.94 6.81 2.39
CA LEU A 33 -1.71 7.14 0.97
C LEU A 33 -1.24 8.59 0.80
N SER A 34 -1.84 9.53 1.54
CA SER A 34 -1.44 10.94 1.44
C SER A 34 0.00 11.17 1.95
N GLU A 35 0.43 10.49 3.01
CA GLU A 35 1.80 10.60 3.54
C GLU A 35 2.83 9.93 2.61
N MET A 36 2.47 8.81 1.95
CA MET A 36 3.31 8.19 0.92
C MET A 36 3.58 9.15 -0.25
N SER A 37 2.52 9.77 -0.77
CA SER A 37 2.59 10.75 -1.86
C SER A 37 3.39 12.00 -1.45
N GLN A 38 3.13 12.55 -0.27
CA GLN A 38 3.88 13.69 0.29
C GLN A 38 5.38 13.41 0.47
N ALA A 39 5.74 12.16 0.78
CA ALA A 39 7.13 11.72 0.88
C ALA A 39 7.81 11.51 -0.49
N GLY A 40 7.07 11.65 -1.59
CA GLY A 40 7.59 11.56 -2.96
C GLY A 40 7.64 10.13 -3.53
N TYR A 41 6.95 9.17 -2.91
CA TYR A 41 6.77 7.84 -3.48
C TYR A 41 5.66 7.86 -4.52
N VAL A 42 5.76 6.97 -5.50
CA VAL A 42 4.82 6.83 -6.62
C VAL A 42 4.22 5.44 -6.69
N GLY A 43 4.42 4.60 -5.66
CA GLY A 43 3.82 3.28 -5.61
C GLY A 43 3.72 2.72 -4.20
N THR A 44 2.88 1.70 -4.06
CA THR A 44 2.62 1.01 -2.77
C THR A 44 2.42 -0.49 -2.95
N GLU A 45 2.43 -1.22 -1.83
CA GLU A 45 1.95 -2.60 -1.76
C GLU A 45 0.51 -2.66 -1.21
N ILE A 46 -0.19 -3.79 -1.40
CA ILE A 46 -1.50 -4.01 -0.75
C ILE A 46 -1.32 -4.14 0.78
N GLY A 47 -2.13 -3.40 1.56
CA GLY A 47 -2.25 -3.56 3.01
C GLY A 47 -3.68 -3.88 3.48
N ASN A 48 -3.84 -4.29 4.74
CA ASN A 48 -5.16 -4.72 5.27
C ASN A 48 -6.29 -3.68 5.23
N LYS A 49 -5.96 -2.39 5.17
CA LYS A 49 -6.92 -1.26 5.12
C LYS A 49 -7.40 -0.92 3.71
N TYR A 50 -6.92 -1.61 2.69
CA TYR A 50 -7.18 -1.29 1.29
C TYR A 50 -8.51 -1.88 0.81
N PRO A 51 -9.24 -1.20 -0.09
CA PRO A 51 -10.41 -1.77 -0.73
C PRO A 51 -10.08 -3.09 -1.42
N LYS A 52 -11.00 -4.05 -1.32
CA LYS A 52 -10.88 -5.35 -2.01
C LYS A 52 -11.40 -5.31 -3.44
N ASP A 53 -12.26 -4.34 -3.75
CA ASP A 53 -12.72 -4.11 -5.11
C ASP A 53 -11.61 -3.46 -5.93
N ALA A 54 -11.31 -4.03 -7.10
CA ALA A 54 -10.20 -3.57 -7.92
C ALA A 54 -10.41 -2.17 -8.50
N ILE A 55 -11.66 -1.78 -8.79
CA ILE A 55 -11.98 -0.47 -9.33
C ILE A 55 -11.86 0.58 -8.24
N GLU A 56 -12.40 0.31 -7.05
CA GLU A 56 -12.27 1.18 -5.88
C GLU A 56 -10.79 1.37 -5.48
N LEU A 57 -10.02 0.28 -5.44
CA LEU A 57 -8.58 0.31 -5.17
C LEU A 57 -7.84 1.17 -6.20
N LYS A 58 -8.11 0.97 -7.49
CA LYS A 58 -7.48 1.77 -8.54
C LYS A 58 -7.80 3.26 -8.37
N ASN A 59 -9.07 3.60 -8.14
CA ASN A 59 -9.51 4.98 -8.01
C ASN A 59 -8.84 5.70 -6.82
N ILE A 60 -8.71 5.03 -5.66
CA ILE A 60 -8.10 5.65 -4.48
C ILE A 60 -6.59 5.85 -4.65
N LEU A 61 -5.91 4.96 -5.35
CA LEU A 61 -4.48 5.07 -5.64
C LEU A 61 -4.19 6.18 -6.65
N GLU A 62 -4.94 6.23 -7.76
CA GLU A 62 -4.82 7.29 -8.77
C GLU A 62 -5.10 8.68 -8.16
N SER A 63 -6.04 8.76 -7.20
CA SER A 63 -6.35 10.02 -6.50
C SER A 63 -5.23 10.49 -5.56
N ASN A 64 -4.22 9.66 -5.29
CA ASN A 64 -3.06 9.97 -4.46
C ASN A 64 -1.73 9.97 -5.26
N ASP A 65 -1.79 9.92 -6.59
CA ASP A 65 -0.61 9.82 -7.47
C ASP A 65 0.26 8.57 -7.18
N LEU A 66 -0.38 7.46 -6.81
CA LEU A 66 0.28 6.18 -6.49
C LEU A 66 -0.16 5.07 -7.45
N ASP A 67 0.77 4.17 -7.77
CA ASP A 67 0.50 2.90 -8.46
C ASP A 67 0.56 1.71 -7.50
N LEU A 68 -0.13 0.62 -7.84
CA LEU A 68 0.05 -0.66 -7.15
C LEU A 68 1.30 -1.38 -7.68
N ALA A 69 2.33 -1.52 -6.85
CA ALA A 69 3.60 -2.13 -7.23
C ALA A 69 3.67 -3.64 -6.93
N SER A 70 3.03 -4.10 -5.86
CA SER A 70 3.13 -5.49 -5.38
C SER A 70 2.02 -5.86 -4.39
N SER A 71 1.95 -7.15 -4.05
CA SER A 71 1.05 -7.69 -3.05
C SER A 71 1.66 -8.92 -2.39
N TRP A 72 1.36 -9.13 -1.12
CA TRP A 72 1.72 -10.34 -0.39
C TRP A 72 0.78 -11.50 -0.74
N HIS A 73 1.35 -12.69 -0.98
CA HIS A 73 0.59 -13.92 -1.19
C HIS A 73 1.14 -15.06 -0.32
N SER A 74 0.37 -15.45 0.71
CA SER A 74 0.70 -16.61 1.55
C SER A 74 0.47 -17.92 0.80
N THR A 75 1.55 -18.66 0.53
CA THR A 75 1.48 -20.02 -0.06
C THR A 75 1.67 -21.07 1.03
N TYR A 76 0.71 -21.99 1.17
CA TYR A 76 0.77 -23.11 2.11
C TYR A 76 1.14 -24.39 1.35
N PHE A 77 2.29 -24.99 1.70
CA PHE A 77 2.82 -26.15 0.97
C PHE A 77 2.23 -27.50 1.41
N VAL A 78 1.63 -27.54 2.60
CA VAL A 78 0.94 -28.72 3.15
C VAL A 78 -0.33 -28.25 3.85
N SER A 79 -1.45 -28.88 3.52
CA SER A 79 -2.72 -28.73 4.25
C SER A 79 -2.78 -29.81 5.32
N ASN A 80 -2.92 -29.41 6.58
CA ASN A 80 -3.25 -30.34 7.67
C ASN A 80 -4.69 -30.83 7.54
#